data_AF-A0A919N062-F1
#
_entry.id   AF-A0A919N062-F1
#
_cell.length_a   1.000
_cell.length_b   1.000
_cell.length_c   1.000
_cell.angle_alpha   90.00
_cell.angle_beta   90.00
_cell.angle_gamma   90.00
#
_symmetry.space_group_name_H-M   'P 1'
#
loop_
_entity.id
_entity.type
_entity.pdbx_description
1 polymer ?
#
loop_
_entity_poly.entity_id
_entity_poly.type
_entity_poly.pdbx_seq_one_letter_code
_entity_poly.pdbx_strand_id
1 'polypeptide(L)'
;MIPIGRLSKYGPVGSPRYSGLTADEQRTLMTLWAINRAPLMWGGNLVENRAAELALMTNAAVLAVDQNSTNNRQLTGGTRQVWSADVPGTTDKYIALFNREGSTADVSVNLAGLGIQSATVTDLWSGAALGTATGALTRSIPAHGAGLYRLTTQSTTPTPATYTLTARHSGKLLDVYNASTADDANVVQWAANGQSNQRWRLQDAGGGFATVVSLNSGKCLDVFGGAGATGDDVRVTQWTCNSGTNQQWRLQDAGNGYVQLIARHSNKCLEVQNAGTGDGAQTVQRTCGTATHQQWRRTQV
;
A
#
# COMPACT_ATOMS: atom_id res chain seq x y z
N MET A 1 4.89 6.81 -33.36
CA MET A 1 4.88 5.54 -34.12
C MET A 1 5.97 4.63 -33.58
N ILE A 2 5.72 3.32 -33.52
CA ILE A 2 6.63 2.28 -33.04
C ILE A 2 7.64 1.96 -34.16
N PRO A 3 8.94 2.31 -34.03
CA PRO A 3 9.92 2.17 -35.10
C PRO A 3 10.53 0.76 -35.15
N ILE A 4 9.68 -0.26 -35.26
CA ILE A 4 10.07 -1.68 -35.36
C ILE A 4 9.76 -2.19 -36.78
N GLY A 5 10.55 -3.12 -37.28
CA GLY A 5 10.43 -3.68 -38.64
C GLY A 5 11.25 -2.93 -39.68
N ARG A 6 10.81 -2.99 -40.95
CA ARG A 6 11.48 -2.35 -42.09
C ARG A 6 11.10 -0.86 -42.17
N LEU A 7 12.09 0.01 -42.10
CA LEU A 7 11.94 1.47 -42.03
C LEU A 7 12.51 2.15 -43.29
N SER A 8 12.04 3.38 -43.55
CA SER A 8 12.51 4.27 -44.63
C SER A 8 12.50 3.68 -46.04
N LYS A 9 11.68 2.66 -46.33
CA LYS A 9 11.62 2.05 -47.68
C LYS A 9 11.25 3.03 -48.79
N TYR A 10 10.29 3.91 -48.50
CA TYR A 10 9.85 5.00 -49.39
C TYR A 10 9.93 6.36 -48.67
N GLY A 11 10.77 6.45 -47.64
CA GLY A 11 10.88 7.64 -46.81
C GLY A 11 11.67 8.75 -47.52
N PRO A 12 11.35 10.04 -47.27
CA PRO A 12 12.11 11.15 -47.83
C PRO A 12 13.52 11.30 -47.22
N VAL A 13 13.81 10.59 -46.12
CA VAL A 13 15.06 10.68 -45.38
C VAL A 13 15.55 9.30 -44.94
N GLY A 14 16.84 9.04 -45.18
CA GLY A 14 17.56 7.85 -44.74
C GLY A 14 17.40 6.65 -45.69
N SER A 15 18.44 5.80 -45.75
CA SER A 15 18.40 4.59 -46.57
C SER A 15 17.49 3.52 -45.94
N PRO A 16 16.80 2.71 -46.77
CA PRO A 16 15.97 1.61 -46.30
C PRO A 16 16.74 0.63 -45.38
N ARG A 17 16.28 0.48 -44.13
CA ARG A 17 16.94 -0.35 -43.10
C ARG A 17 15.92 -1.05 -42.21
N TYR A 18 16.35 -2.04 -41.45
CA TYR A 18 15.55 -2.51 -40.31
C TYR A 18 15.79 -1.64 -39.09
N SER A 19 14.92 -1.74 -38.09
CA SER A 19 15.15 -1.12 -36.79
C SER A 19 16.53 -1.47 -36.25
N GLY A 20 17.18 -0.49 -35.62
CA GLY A 20 18.48 -0.68 -34.97
C GLY A 20 18.35 -1.18 -33.52
N LEU A 21 17.11 -1.27 -33.01
CA LEU A 21 16.84 -1.79 -31.67
C LEU A 21 17.13 -3.29 -31.62
N THR A 22 17.83 -3.70 -30.57
CA THR A 22 18.01 -5.12 -30.23
C THR A 22 16.67 -5.79 -29.92
N ALA A 23 16.65 -7.12 -29.86
CA ALA A 23 15.42 -7.85 -29.52
C ALA A 23 14.87 -7.46 -28.12
N ASP A 24 15.76 -7.26 -27.14
CA ASP A 24 15.38 -6.82 -25.80
C ASP A 24 14.84 -5.39 -25.81
N GLU A 25 15.48 -4.46 -26.53
CA GLU A 25 14.99 -3.08 -26.64
C GLU A 25 13.64 -2.99 -27.37
N GLN A 26 13.40 -3.85 -28.37
CA GLN A 26 12.09 -3.96 -29.02
C GLN A 26 11.01 -4.45 -28.05
N ARG A 27 11.31 -5.47 -27.23
CA ARG A 27 10.40 -5.92 -26.16
C ARG A 27 10.20 -4.85 -25.09
N THR A 28 11.24 -4.12 -24.71
CA THR A 28 11.17 -2.99 -23.79
C THR A 28 10.23 -1.91 -24.30
N LEU A 29 10.37 -1.53 -25.58
CA LEU A 29 9.48 -0.56 -26.22
C LEU A 29 8.02 -1.04 -26.17
N MET A 30 7.75 -2.27 -26.59
CA MET A 30 6.40 -2.82 -26.59
C MET A 30 5.82 -2.95 -25.18
N THR A 31 6.64 -3.37 -24.21
CA THR A 31 6.24 -3.46 -22.79
C THR A 31 5.86 -2.08 -22.25
N LEU A 32 6.65 -1.05 -22.56
CA LEU A 32 6.38 0.32 -22.13
C LEU A 32 5.10 0.88 -22.76
N TRP A 33 4.88 0.64 -24.05
CA TRP A 33 3.65 1.06 -24.72
C TRP A 33 2.44 0.36 -24.11
N ALA A 34 2.50 -0.97 -23.95
CA ALA A 34 1.41 -1.76 -23.42
C ALA A 34 1.06 -1.39 -21.98
N ILE A 35 2.06 -1.25 -21.09
CA ILE A 35 1.79 -0.90 -19.69
C ILE A 35 1.32 0.55 -19.53
N ASN A 36 1.56 1.43 -20.51
CA ASN A 36 1.00 2.79 -20.54
C ASN A 36 -0.33 2.89 -21.30
N ARG A 37 -0.81 1.79 -21.90
CA ARG A 37 -1.98 1.78 -22.80
C ARG A 37 -1.85 2.79 -23.95
N ALA A 38 -0.64 2.91 -24.50
CA ALA A 38 -0.35 3.85 -25.56
C ALA A 38 -0.81 3.30 -26.91
N PRO A 39 -1.35 4.14 -27.83
CA PRO A 39 -1.76 3.67 -29.14
C PRO A 39 -0.63 2.91 -29.87
N LEU A 40 -0.91 1.67 -30.26
CA LEU A 40 0.03 0.77 -30.92
C LEU A 40 0.15 1.07 -32.42
N MET A 41 0.59 2.29 -32.75
CA MET A 41 0.77 2.73 -34.13
C MET A 41 2.10 2.23 -34.70
N TRP A 42 2.06 1.13 -35.44
CA TRP A 42 3.24 0.51 -36.06
C TRP A 42 3.83 1.41 -37.17
N GLY A 43 5.13 1.70 -37.10
CA GLY A 43 5.81 2.56 -38.06
C GLY A 43 6.57 1.82 -39.17
N GLY A 44 6.83 0.51 -39.00
CA GLY A 44 7.49 -0.32 -40.01
C GLY A 44 6.59 -0.70 -41.17
N ASN A 45 7.18 -1.05 -42.30
CA ASN A 45 6.46 -1.64 -43.42
C ASN A 45 5.92 -3.02 -43.02
N LEU A 46 4.59 -3.14 -42.97
CA LEU A 46 3.89 -4.33 -42.51
C LEU A 46 4.13 -5.57 -43.38
N VAL A 47 4.34 -5.39 -44.68
CA VAL A 47 4.53 -6.49 -45.65
C VAL A 47 5.90 -7.15 -45.46
N GLU A 48 6.86 -6.42 -44.90
CA GLU A 48 8.24 -6.88 -44.69
C GLU A 48 8.57 -7.13 -43.22
N ASN A 49 7.56 -7.27 -42.37
CA ASN A 49 7.77 -7.75 -41.00
C ASN A 49 8.29 -9.19 -41.03
N ARG A 50 9.32 -9.48 -40.25
CA ARG A 50 9.80 -10.85 -40.07
C ARG A 50 9.00 -11.49 -38.94
N ALA A 51 9.21 -12.78 -38.72
CA ALA A 51 8.51 -13.54 -37.70
C ALA A 51 8.68 -12.94 -36.29
N ALA A 52 9.86 -12.40 -35.97
CA ALA A 52 10.12 -11.78 -34.68
C ALA A 52 9.30 -10.50 -34.46
N GLU A 53 9.20 -9.64 -35.47
CA GLU A 53 8.39 -8.42 -35.39
C GLU A 53 6.89 -8.75 -35.36
N LEU A 54 6.45 -9.72 -36.17
CA LEU A 54 5.06 -10.18 -36.13
C LEU A 54 4.69 -10.72 -34.74
N ALA A 55 5.57 -11.50 -34.11
CA ALA A 55 5.35 -12.04 -32.76
C ALA A 55 5.19 -10.93 -31.70
N LEU A 56 5.87 -9.78 -31.85
CA LEU A 56 5.66 -8.62 -30.99
C LEU A 56 4.27 -8.01 -31.19
N MET A 57 3.79 -7.96 -32.43
CA MET A 57 2.50 -7.36 -32.78
C MET A 57 1.31 -8.23 -32.38
N THR A 58 1.47 -9.56 -32.36
CA THR A 58 0.36 -10.50 -32.21
C THR A 58 0.33 -11.21 -30.87
N ASN A 59 1.19 -10.85 -29.91
CA ASN A 59 1.15 -11.46 -28.58
C ASN A 59 -0.12 -11.01 -27.83
N ALA A 60 -1.14 -11.88 -27.81
CA ALA A 60 -2.44 -11.59 -27.22
C ALA A 60 -2.36 -11.24 -25.72
N ALA A 61 -1.42 -11.82 -24.97
CA ALA A 61 -1.28 -11.53 -23.54
C ALA A 61 -0.74 -10.11 -23.30
N VAL A 62 0.23 -9.67 -24.10
CA VAL A 62 0.77 -8.30 -24.04
C VAL A 62 -0.27 -7.29 -24.53
N LEU A 63 -0.97 -7.60 -25.63
CA LEU A 63 -2.06 -6.76 -26.14
C LEU A 63 -3.21 -6.62 -25.14
N ALA A 64 -3.51 -7.66 -24.36
CA ALA A 64 -4.52 -7.57 -23.31
C ALA A 64 -4.14 -6.58 -22.20
N VAL A 65 -2.84 -6.43 -21.88
CA VAL A 65 -2.38 -5.36 -20.98
C VAL A 65 -2.73 -4.00 -21.58
N ASP A 66 -2.33 -3.75 -22.82
CA ASP A 66 -2.57 -2.47 -23.50
C ASP A 66 -4.06 -2.12 -23.62
N GLN A 67 -4.86 -3.09 -24.06
CA GLN A 67 -6.25 -2.84 -24.44
C GLN A 67 -7.21 -2.88 -23.26
N ASN A 68 -6.95 -3.72 -22.26
CA ASN A 68 -7.94 -4.04 -21.23
C ASN A 68 -7.53 -3.62 -19.82
N SER A 69 -6.25 -3.40 -19.53
CA SER A 69 -5.85 -3.08 -18.15
C SER A 69 -6.40 -1.74 -17.64
N THR A 70 -6.45 -1.59 -16.33
CA THR A 70 -6.89 -0.34 -15.68
C THR A 70 -5.88 0.10 -14.62
N ASN A 71 -5.94 1.35 -14.18
CA ASN A 71 -5.11 1.86 -13.08
C ASN A 71 -3.60 1.69 -13.30
N ASN A 72 -3.17 1.80 -14.56
CA ASN A 72 -1.79 1.75 -15.00
C ASN A 72 -0.99 2.90 -14.39
N ARG A 73 0.10 2.59 -13.69
CA ARG A 73 0.95 3.61 -13.06
C ARG A 73 2.36 3.11 -12.80
N GLN A 74 3.29 4.05 -12.75
CA GLN A 74 4.64 3.80 -12.26
C GLN A 74 4.61 3.66 -10.73
N LEU A 75 5.28 2.64 -10.22
CA LEU A 75 5.49 2.43 -8.78
C LEU A 75 6.88 2.91 -8.35
N THR A 76 7.89 2.62 -9.17
CA THR A 76 9.28 2.97 -8.89
C THR A 76 9.92 3.60 -10.14
N GLY A 77 10.55 4.77 -9.96
CA GLY A 77 11.30 5.48 -11.00
C GLY A 77 12.79 5.09 -11.05
N GLY A 78 13.63 5.94 -11.65
CA GLY A 78 15.09 5.71 -11.72
C GLY A 78 15.53 4.83 -12.90
N THR A 79 16.66 4.13 -12.75
CA THR A 79 17.22 3.20 -13.76
C THR A 79 16.57 1.82 -13.73
N ARG A 80 16.07 1.38 -12.57
CA ARG A 80 15.31 0.14 -12.38
C ARG A 80 13.87 0.50 -12.07
N GLN A 81 13.03 0.46 -13.10
CA GLN A 81 11.66 0.97 -12.99
C GLN A 81 10.66 -0.17 -12.84
N VAL A 82 9.61 0.10 -12.09
CA VAL A 82 8.51 -0.83 -11.88
C VAL A 82 7.21 -0.10 -12.20
N TRP A 83 6.38 -0.75 -12.99
CA TRP A 83 5.01 -0.31 -13.29
C TRP A 83 4.03 -1.40 -12.90
N SER A 84 2.82 -1.00 -12.54
CA SER A 84 1.71 -1.92 -12.33
C SER A 84 0.45 -1.47 -13.05
N ALA A 85 -0.40 -2.44 -13.33
CA ALA A 85 -1.76 -2.22 -13.77
C ALA A 85 -2.68 -3.31 -13.21
N ASP A 86 -3.96 -3.00 -13.13
CA ASP A 86 -4.98 -3.90 -12.61
C ASP A 86 -5.60 -4.71 -13.75
N VAL A 87 -5.84 -6.00 -13.50
CA VAL A 87 -6.64 -6.84 -14.38
C VAL A 87 -8.11 -6.61 -14.03
N PRO A 88 -8.97 -6.15 -14.96
CA PRO A 88 -10.36 -5.87 -14.64
C PRO A 88 -11.12 -7.09 -14.12
N GLY A 89 -11.96 -6.87 -13.11
CA GLY A 89 -12.81 -7.91 -12.54
C GLY A 89 -12.09 -8.94 -11.66
N THR A 90 -10.79 -8.77 -11.39
CA THR A 90 -10.02 -9.68 -10.52
C THR A 90 -9.15 -8.90 -9.52
N THR A 91 -8.48 -9.62 -8.62
CA THR A 91 -7.45 -9.08 -7.72
C THR A 91 -6.04 -9.21 -8.30
N ASP A 92 -5.92 -9.64 -9.57
CA ASP A 92 -4.64 -9.86 -10.24
C ASP A 92 -4.00 -8.53 -10.64
N LYS A 93 -2.68 -8.56 -10.85
CA LYS A 93 -1.91 -7.42 -11.32
C LYS A 93 -1.08 -7.77 -12.54
N TYR A 94 -0.96 -6.83 -13.47
CA TYR A 94 0.14 -6.80 -14.42
C TYR A 94 1.31 -6.03 -13.81
N ILE A 95 2.53 -6.52 -14.01
CA ILE A 95 3.77 -5.92 -13.52
C ILE A 95 4.76 -5.82 -14.68
N ALA A 96 5.23 -4.61 -14.96
CA ALA A 96 6.35 -4.40 -15.88
C ALA A 96 7.60 -3.99 -15.11
N LEU A 97 8.70 -4.69 -15.35
CA LEU A 97 10.01 -4.44 -14.74
C LEU A 97 10.95 -3.98 -15.85
N PHE A 98 11.59 -2.82 -15.69
CA PHE A 98 12.50 -2.25 -16.68
C PHE A 98 13.88 -2.06 -16.09
N ASN A 99 14.90 -2.48 -16.83
CA ASN A 99 16.30 -2.18 -16.53
C ASN A 99 16.85 -1.24 -17.60
N ARG A 100 17.13 0.01 -17.22
CA ARG A 100 17.73 1.03 -18.10
C ARG A 100 19.25 1.14 -17.91
N GLU A 101 19.86 0.23 -17.15
CA GLU A 101 21.31 0.17 -16.96
C GLU A 101 21.98 -0.52 -18.16
N GLY A 102 23.29 -0.29 -18.30
CA GLY A 102 24.11 -0.88 -19.36
C GLY A 102 24.51 -2.34 -19.12
N SER A 103 24.04 -2.96 -18.04
CA SER A 103 24.30 -4.35 -17.68
C SER A 103 23.04 -5.01 -17.13
N THR A 104 22.98 -6.34 -17.15
CA THR A 104 21.93 -7.11 -16.49
C THR A 104 21.84 -6.73 -15.01
N ALA A 105 20.61 -6.58 -14.52
CA ALA A 105 20.34 -6.22 -13.13
C ALA A 105 19.06 -6.86 -12.62
N ASP A 106 19.00 -7.11 -11.31
CA ASP A 106 17.79 -7.53 -10.65
C ASP A 106 16.86 -6.34 -10.41
N VAL A 107 15.62 -6.49 -10.86
CA VAL A 107 14.54 -5.52 -10.66
C VAL A 107 13.45 -6.20 -9.83
N SER A 108 12.98 -5.52 -8.80
CA SER A 108 12.10 -6.10 -7.77
C SER A 108 10.88 -5.23 -7.48
N VAL A 109 9.75 -5.88 -7.20
CA VAL A 109 8.55 -5.24 -6.64
C VAL A 109 8.11 -5.96 -5.37
N ASN A 110 7.82 -5.20 -4.31
CA ASN A 110 7.25 -5.73 -3.07
C ASN A 110 5.75 -6.02 -3.25
N LEU A 111 5.32 -7.24 -2.95
CA LEU A 111 3.95 -7.68 -3.15
C LEU A 111 2.97 -7.08 -2.13
N ALA A 112 3.40 -6.82 -0.90
CA ALA A 112 2.54 -6.23 0.13
C ALA A 112 2.10 -4.80 -0.25
N GLY A 113 2.98 -4.05 -0.94
CA GLY A 113 2.64 -2.74 -1.51
C GLY A 113 1.57 -2.79 -2.61
N LEU A 114 1.31 -3.98 -3.15
CA LEU A 114 0.24 -4.25 -4.12
C LEU A 114 -1.01 -4.85 -3.46
N GLY A 115 -1.01 -5.05 -2.14
CA GLY A 115 -2.06 -5.78 -1.42
C GLY A 115 -2.02 -7.30 -1.63
N ILE A 116 -0.89 -7.84 -2.11
CA ILE A 116 -0.72 -9.26 -2.43
C ILE A 116 0.18 -9.92 -1.37
N GLN A 117 -0.28 -11.02 -0.79
CA GLN A 117 0.55 -11.86 0.08
C GLN A 117 1.27 -12.94 -0.73
N SER A 118 0.55 -13.62 -1.63
CA SER A 118 1.12 -14.58 -2.58
C SER A 118 0.41 -14.52 -3.93
N ALA A 119 1.15 -14.77 -5.00
CA ALA A 119 0.62 -14.84 -6.37
C ALA A 119 1.41 -15.83 -7.23
N THR A 120 0.75 -16.53 -8.14
CA THR A 120 1.45 -17.23 -9.23
C THR A 120 1.87 -16.24 -10.30
N VAL A 121 3.06 -16.43 -10.85
CA VAL A 121 3.68 -15.52 -11.81
C VAL A 121 3.68 -16.16 -13.19
N THR A 122 3.16 -15.44 -14.19
CA THR A 122 3.26 -15.81 -15.61
C THR A 122 4.04 -14.73 -16.36
N ASP A 123 5.05 -15.12 -17.13
CA ASP A 123 5.72 -14.23 -18.09
C ASP A 123 4.84 -14.09 -19.34
N LEU A 124 4.41 -12.87 -19.65
CA LEU A 124 3.49 -12.61 -20.76
C LEU A 124 4.18 -12.64 -22.13
N TRP A 125 5.50 -12.49 -22.18
CA TRP A 125 6.25 -12.58 -23.43
C TRP A 125 6.43 -14.03 -23.88
N SER A 126 6.73 -14.93 -22.95
CA SER A 126 6.97 -16.35 -23.24
C SER A 126 5.77 -17.26 -22.99
N GLY A 127 4.78 -16.82 -22.18
CA GLY A 127 3.70 -17.64 -21.67
C GLY A 127 4.13 -18.58 -20.53
N ALA A 128 5.39 -18.53 -20.10
CA ALA A 128 5.92 -19.44 -19.09
C ALA A 128 5.34 -19.17 -17.69
N ALA A 129 4.91 -20.22 -17.01
CA ALA A 129 4.60 -20.19 -15.59
C ALA A 129 5.92 -20.19 -14.79
N LEU A 130 6.16 -19.14 -14.01
CA LEU A 130 7.41 -18.93 -13.27
C LEU A 130 7.30 -19.35 -11.78
N GLY A 131 6.22 -20.02 -11.40
CA GLY A 131 5.95 -20.45 -10.02
C GLY A 131 5.24 -19.39 -9.18
N THR A 132 5.34 -19.51 -7.86
CA THR A 132 4.68 -18.62 -6.88
C THR A 132 5.67 -17.64 -6.30
N ALA A 133 5.29 -16.36 -6.24
CA ALA A 133 6.02 -15.31 -5.54
C ALA A 133 5.34 -14.99 -4.20
N THR A 134 6.17 -14.79 -3.17
CA THR A 134 5.78 -14.34 -1.82
C THR A 134 6.73 -13.24 -1.38
N GLY A 135 6.21 -12.20 -0.73
CA GLY A 135 7.00 -11.05 -0.27
C GLY A 135 7.42 -10.10 -1.41
N ALA A 136 8.13 -10.59 -2.42
CA ALA A 136 8.54 -9.81 -3.60
C ALA A 136 8.56 -10.66 -4.88
N LEU A 137 8.36 -10.01 -6.03
CA LEU A 137 8.72 -10.53 -7.35
C LEU A 137 10.05 -9.87 -7.75
N THR A 138 11.12 -10.66 -7.89
CA THR A 138 12.43 -10.22 -8.38
C THR A 138 12.79 -10.97 -9.64
N ARG A 139 13.22 -10.26 -10.68
CA ARG A 139 13.66 -10.85 -11.94
C ARG A 139 14.97 -10.22 -12.39
N SER A 140 15.87 -11.05 -12.92
CA SER A 140 17.08 -10.59 -13.58
C SER A 140 16.73 -10.14 -15.00
N ILE A 141 16.88 -8.84 -15.28
CA ILE A 141 16.50 -8.21 -16.53
C ILE A 141 17.77 -7.75 -17.27
N PRO A 142 17.98 -8.12 -18.55
CA PRO A 142 19.14 -7.69 -19.34
C PRO A 142 19.31 -6.16 -19.40
N ALA A 143 20.50 -5.72 -19.83
CA ALA A 143 20.74 -4.31 -20.14
C ALA A 143 19.69 -3.77 -21.12
N HIS A 144 19.11 -2.62 -20.81
CA HIS A 144 18.02 -2.00 -21.59
C HIS A 144 16.77 -2.90 -21.79
N GLY A 145 16.67 -4.00 -21.03
CA GLY A 145 15.61 -4.98 -21.15
C GLY A 145 14.38 -4.67 -20.31
N ALA A 146 13.31 -5.44 -20.55
CA ALA A 146 12.10 -5.41 -19.76
C ALA A 146 11.50 -6.81 -19.60
N GLY A 147 10.82 -7.02 -18.48
CA GLY A 147 9.93 -8.14 -18.25
C GLY A 147 8.50 -7.66 -18.07
N LEU A 148 7.52 -8.45 -18.54
CA LEU A 148 6.11 -8.17 -18.35
C LEU A 148 5.41 -9.42 -17.81
N TYR A 149 4.79 -9.29 -16.64
CA TYR A 149 4.29 -10.41 -15.88
C TYR A 149 2.83 -10.21 -15.51
N ARG A 150 2.08 -11.30 -15.41
CA ARG A 150 0.81 -11.36 -14.68
C ARG A 150 1.03 -12.06 -13.35
N LEU A 151 0.61 -11.39 -12.29
CA LEU A 151 0.46 -11.94 -10.95
C LEU A 151 -0.99 -12.36 -10.78
N THR A 152 -1.25 -13.66 -10.78
CA THR A 152 -2.57 -14.19 -10.40
C THR A 152 -2.61 -14.37 -8.89
N THR A 153 -3.42 -13.55 -8.22
CA THR A 153 -3.41 -13.45 -6.76
C THR A 153 -3.95 -14.72 -6.13
N GLN A 154 -3.15 -15.37 -5.30
CA GLN A 154 -3.57 -16.54 -4.52
C GLN A 154 -4.07 -16.14 -3.13
N SER A 155 -3.40 -15.17 -2.50
CA SER A 155 -3.83 -14.60 -1.23
C SER A 155 -3.50 -13.11 -1.19
N THR A 156 -4.43 -12.33 -0.64
CA THR A 156 -4.24 -10.90 -0.42
C THR A 156 -3.63 -10.65 0.94
N THR A 157 -2.85 -9.59 1.07
CA THR A 157 -2.42 -9.12 2.39
C THR A 157 -3.67 -8.79 3.22
N PRO A 158 -3.81 -9.31 4.45
CA PRO A 158 -4.92 -8.94 5.31
C PRO A 158 -4.96 -7.42 5.45
N THR A 159 -6.08 -6.80 5.09
CA THR A 159 -6.26 -5.37 5.38
C THR A 159 -6.27 -5.24 6.90
N PRO A 160 -5.42 -4.37 7.49
CA PRO A 160 -5.43 -4.19 8.93
C PRO A 160 -6.84 -3.83 9.39
N ALA A 161 -7.40 -4.65 10.27
CA ALA A 161 -8.73 -4.44 10.79
C ALA A 161 -8.83 -3.04 11.41
N THR A 162 -9.95 -2.39 11.12
CA THR A 162 -10.26 -1.07 11.66
C THR A 162 -11.26 -1.25 12.79
N TYR A 163 -11.10 -0.46 13.84
CA TYR A 163 -11.91 -0.57 15.04
C TYR A 163 -12.43 0.77 15.50
N THR A 164 -13.56 0.77 16.18
CA THR A 164 -13.95 1.83 17.10
C THR A 164 -13.65 1.39 18.54
N LEU A 165 -13.38 2.36 19.41
CA LEU A 165 -13.18 2.15 20.85
C LEU A 165 -14.28 2.87 21.60
N THR A 166 -15.24 2.14 22.16
CA THR A 166 -16.41 2.70 22.85
C THR A 166 -16.17 2.72 24.36
N ALA A 167 -16.21 3.89 25.00
CA ALA A 167 -16.11 4.01 26.44
C ALA A 167 -17.30 3.33 27.12
N ARG A 168 -17.04 2.45 28.10
CA ARG A 168 -18.07 1.61 28.74
C ARG A 168 -19.11 2.43 29.49
N HIS A 169 -18.72 3.54 30.12
CA HIS A 169 -19.62 4.33 30.96
C HIS A 169 -20.59 5.22 30.15
N SER A 170 -20.18 5.70 28.98
CA SER A 170 -20.94 6.68 28.20
C SER A 170 -21.49 6.13 26.88
N GLY A 171 -20.96 5.03 26.37
CA GLY A 171 -21.28 4.51 25.03
C GLY A 171 -20.72 5.35 23.88
N LYS A 172 -19.88 6.35 24.18
CA LYS A 172 -19.25 7.24 23.18
C LYS A 172 -17.92 6.71 22.69
N LEU A 173 -17.50 7.14 21.50
CA LEU A 173 -16.28 6.64 20.85
C LEU A 173 -15.08 7.52 21.17
N LEU A 174 -13.89 6.89 21.22
CA LEU A 174 -12.62 7.58 21.19
C LEU A 174 -12.47 8.33 19.86
N ASP A 175 -12.31 9.65 19.94
CA ASP A 175 -12.44 10.58 18.82
C ASP A 175 -11.27 11.57 18.83
N VAL A 176 -10.65 11.80 17.67
CA VAL A 176 -9.76 12.96 17.50
C VAL A 176 -10.60 14.20 17.24
N TYR A 177 -10.57 15.15 18.17
CA TYR A 177 -11.47 16.30 18.18
C TYR A 177 -11.45 17.06 16.85
N ASN A 178 -12.65 17.34 16.33
CA ASN A 178 -12.89 18.06 15.08
C ASN A 178 -12.20 17.45 13.85
N ALA A 179 -11.99 16.12 13.85
CA ALA A 179 -11.28 15.39 12.80
C ALA A 179 -9.92 16.00 12.42
N SER A 180 -9.26 16.64 13.38
CA SER A 180 -7.97 17.30 13.16
C SER A 180 -6.91 16.29 12.71
N THR A 181 -6.01 16.73 11.82
CA THR A 181 -4.81 15.99 11.40
C THR A 181 -3.53 16.58 11.99
N ALA A 182 -3.63 17.63 12.80
CA ALA A 182 -2.49 18.26 13.46
C ALA A 182 -1.89 17.36 14.54
N ASP A 183 -0.58 17.47 14.75
CA ASP A 183 0.05 16.96 15.97
C ASP A 183 -0.54 17.68 17.19
N ASP A 184 -0.52 17.02 18.35
CA ASP A 184 -1.11 17.49 19.61
C ASP A 184 -2.62 17.68 19.62
N ALA A 185 -3.32 17.35 18.53
CA ALA A 185 -4.77 17.41 18.50
C ALA A 185 -5.36 16.52 19.61
N ASN A 186 -6.31 17.08 20.35
CA ASN A 186 -6.84 16.43 21.54
C ASN A 186 -7.64 15.17 21.18
N VAL A 187 -7.52 14.14 22.00
CA VAL A 187 -8.36 12.94 21.90
C VAL A 187 -9.41 12.99 23.01
N VAL A 188 -10.66 12.88 22.60
CA VAL A 188 -11.84 13.04 23.43
C VAL A 188 -12.75 11.82 23.29
N GLN A 189 -13.86 11.80 24.02
CA GLN A 189 -15.01 11.01 23.60
C GLN A 189 -15.98 11.85 22.77
N TRP A 190 -16.68 11.20 21.83
CA TRP A 190 -17.76 11.82 21.07
C TRP A 190 -18.83 10.80 20.68
N ALA A 191 -20.07 11.26 20.50
CA ALA A 191 -21.13 10.44 19.91
C ALA A 191 -20.69 9.84 18.56
N ALA A 192 -21.10 8.60 18.28
CA ALA A 192 -20.74 7.95 17.03
C ALA A 192 -21.33 8.73 15.84
N ASN A 193 -20.47 9.12 14.89
CA ASN A 193 -20.86 9.93 13.73
C ASN A 193 -20.39 9.32 12.39
N GLY A 194 -19.74 8.15 12.43
CA GLY A 194 -19.30 7.41 11.25
C GLY A 194 -18.04 7.95 10.58
N GLN A 195 -17.46 9.04 11.08
CA GLN A 195 -16.27 9.66 10.50
C GLN A 195 -14.99 8.86 10.79
N SER A 196 -13.95 9.10 10.00
CA SER A 196 -12.65 8.41 10.08
C SER A 196 -11.88 8.71 11.37
N ASN A 197 -12.12 9.85 12.02
CA ASN A 197 -11.45 10.28 13.25
C ASN A 197 -11.90 9.50 14.50
N GLN A 198 -12.91 8.63 14.37
CA GLN A 198 -13.37 7.68 15.38
C GLN A 198 -12.91 6.25 15.12
N ARG A 199 -12.11 6.05 14.06
CA ARG A 199 -11.68 4.74 13.57
C ARG A 199 -10.18 4.58 13.74
N TRP A 200 -9.78 3.44 14.27
CA TRP A 200 -8.42 3.17 14.72
C TRP A 200 -7.92 1.84 14.19
N ARG A 201 -6.65 1.79 13.79
CA ARG A 201 -5.92 0.54 13.49
C ARG A 201 -5.01 0.23 14.66
N LEU A 202 -4.94 -1.04 15.05
CA LEU A 202 -3.92 -1.51 15.99
C LEU A 202 -2.77 -2.13 15.20
N GLN A 203 -1.58 -1.57 15.34
CA GLN A 203 -0.37 -2.11 14.73
C GLN A 203 0.54 -2.68 15.82
N ASP A 204 1.04 -3.89 15.63
CA ASP A 204 1.92 -4.53 16.59
C ASP A 204 3.21 -3.70 16.80
N ALA A 205 3.54 -3.43 18.06
CA ALA A 205 4.75 -2.74 18.50
C ALA A 205 5.71 -3.70 19.24
N GLY A 206 5.41 -5.00 19.26
CA GLY A 206 6.19 -6.04 19.89
C GLY A 206 5.98 -6.13 21.41
N GLY A 207 6.28 -7.30 21.98
CA GLY A 207 6.21 -7.53 23.43
C GLY A 207 4.80 -7.41 24.03
N GLY A 208 3.75 -7.60 23.21
CA GLY A 208 2.35 -7.49 23.65
C GLY A 208 1.79 -6.06 23.64
N PHE A 209 2.50 -5.11 23.02
CA PHE A 209 2.04 -3.73 22.85
C PHE A 209 1.65 -3.44 21.41
N ALA A 210 0.76 -2.48 21.21
CA ALA A 210 0.38 -1.99 19.90
C ALA A 210 0.41 -0.45 19.85
N THR A 211 0.66 0.13 18.69
CA THR A 211 0.29 1.52 18.42
C THR A 211 -1.18 1.57 17.98
N VAL A 212 -1.89 2.60 18.42
CA VAL A 212 -3.31 2.83 18.06
C VAL A 212 -3.33 4.00 17.08
N VAL A 213 -3.51 3.70 15.79
CA VAL A 213 -3.31 4.64 14.68
C VAL A 213 -4.65 5.14 14.17
N SER A 214 -4.86 6.45 14.17
CA SER A 214 -6.05 7.10 13.63
C SER A 214 -6.14 6.83 12.12
N LEU A 215 -7.28 6.32 11.66
CA LEU A 215 -7.54 6.12 10.23
C LEU A 215 -7.62 7.44 9.48
N ASN A 216 -8.00 8.53 10.16
CA ASN A 216 -8.15 9.86 9.57
C ASN A 216 -6.82 10.50 9.20
N SER A 217 -5.84 10.42 10.10
CA SER A 217 -4.58 11.18 9.99
C SER A 217 -3.35 10.28 9.77
N GLY A 218 -3.45 8.98 10.04
CA GLY A 218 -2.30 8.08 10.11
C GLY A 218 -1.41 8.29 11.34
N LYS A 219 -1.85 9.11 12.31
CA LYS A 219 -1.09 9.44 13.54
C LYS A 219 -1.46 8.52 14.70
N CYS A 220 -0.54 8.41 15.66
CA CYS A 220 -0.64 7.50 16.79
C CYS A 220 -1.29 8.19 18.00
N LEU A 221 -2.10 7.42 18.75
CA LEU A 221 -2.58 7.79 20.08
C LEU A 221 -1.39 7.97 21.03
N ASP A 222 -1.25 9.16 21.59
CA ASP A 222 -0.03 9.64 22.24
C ASP A 222 -0.34 10.27 23.60
N VAL A 223 0.33 9.82 24.67
CA VAL A 223 0.33 10.54 25.95
C VAL A 223 1.24 11.78 25.84
N PHE A 224 0.62 12.96 25.94
CA PHE A 224 1.29 14.24 25.74
C PHE A 224 2.51 14.41 26.65
N GLY A 225 3.61 14.95 26.08
CA GLY A 225 4.86 15.15 26.81
C GLY A 225 5.81 13.94 26.77
N GLY A 226 5.46 12.87 26.04
CA GLY A 226 6.38 11.77 25.76
C GLY A 226 6.54 10.77 26.90
N ALA A 227 7.55 9.90 26.79
CA ALA A 227 7.81 8.84 27.77
C ALA A 227 8.16 9.33 29.19
N GLY A 228 8.49 10.60 29.37
CA GLY A 228 8.71 11.23 30.68
C GLY A 228 7.41 11.63 31.41
N ALA A 229 6.29 11.72 30.69
CA ALA A 229 5.02 12.12 31.27
C ALA A 229 4.36 10.92 31.96
N THR A 230 4.62 10.74 33.26
CA THR A 230 4.11 9.61 34.05
C THR A 230 3.03 10.02 35.08
N GLY A 231 2.68 11.31 35.16
CA GLY A 231 1.64 11.83 36.05
C GLY A 231 0.23 11.36 35.67
N ASP A 232 -0.69 11.39 36.64
CA ASP A 232 -2.13 11.26 36.35
C ASP A 232 -2.63 12.52 35.64
N ASP A 233 -3.73 12.40 34.91
CA ASP A 233 -4.42 13.50 34.22
C ASP A 233 -3.62 14.17 33.09
N VAL A 234 -2.54 13.54 32.64
CA VAL A 234 -1.87 13.96 31.40
C VAL A 234 -2.78 13.62 30.22
N ARG A 235 -3.13 14.63 29.44
CA ARG A 235 -4.00 14.49 28.27
C ARG A 235 -3.43 13.50 27.24
N VAL A 236 -4.34 12.82 26.56
CA VAL A 236 -4.03 11.97 25.42
C VAL A 236 -4.37 12.72 24.13
N THR A 237 -3.49 12.59 23.15
CA THR A 237 -3.50 13.33 21.90
C THR A 237 -3.27 12.38 20.73
N GLN A 238 -3.25 12.91 19.50
CA GLN A 238 -2.54 12.23 18.42
C GLN A 238 -1.19 12.92 18.15
N TRP A 239 -0.20 12.14 17.75
CA TRP A 239 1.09 12.64 17.29
C TRP A 239 1.64 11.74 16.18
N THR A 240 2.47 12.29 15.31
CA THR A 240 3.23 11.54 14.30
C THR A 240 3.89 10.30 14.91
N CYS A 241 3.61 9.11 14.37
CA CYS A 241 4.11 7.85 14.94
C CYS A 241 5.65 7.83 14.96
N ASN A 242 6.26 7.64 16.13
CA ASN A 242 7.72 7.81 16.32
C ASN A 242 8.39 6.71 17.16
N SER A 243 7.73 5.55 17.31
CA SER A 243 8.15 4.41 18.14
C SER A 243 8.32 4.69 19.64
N GLY A 244 8.00 5.90 20.12
CA GLY A 244 8.01 6.25 21.53
C GLY A 244 7.09 5.36 22.37
N THR A 245 7.51 5.01 23.58
CA THR A 245 6.76 4.12 24.48
C THR A 245 5.46 4.78 25.01
N ASN A 246 5.34 6.09 24.94
CA ASN A 246 4.10 6.84 25.20
C ASN A 246 3.03 6.72 24.10
N GLN A 247 3.39 6.14 22.94
CA GLN A 247 2.46 5.82 21.85
C GLN A 247 2.10 4.34 21.78
N GLN A 248 2.56 3.54 22.75
CA GLN A 248 2.42 2.09 22.75
C GLN A 248 1.51 1.67 23.90
N TRP A 249 0.52 0.85 23.58
CA TRP A 249 -0.58 0.51 24.47
C TRP A 249 -0.72 -1.01 24.56
N ARG A 250 -0.78 -1.54 25.78
CA ARG A 250 -1.20 -2.92 26.04
C ARG A 250 -2.71 -2.94 26.18
N LEU A 251 -3.39 -3.79 25.41
CA LEU A 251 -4.81 -4.04 25.56
C LEU A 251 -4.98 -5.16 26.59
N GLN A 252 -5.40 -4.81 27.80
CA GLN A 252 -5.61 -5.75 28.89
C GLN A 252 -7.11 -6.05 29.03
N ASP A 253 -7.47 -7.34 29.09
CA ASP A 253 -8.86 -7.74 29.29
C ASP A 253 -9.40 -7.22 30.63
N ALA A 254 -10.58 -6.61 30.59
CA ALA A 254 -11.32 -6.12 31.75
C ALA A 254 -12.63 -6.91 31.97
N GLY A 255 -12.83 -8.00 31.23
CA GLY A 255 -13.99 -8.87 31.29
C GLY A 255 -15.19 -8.34 30.50
N ASN A 256 -16.12 -9.24 30.19
CA ASN A 256 -17.38 -8.93 29.48
C ASN A 256 -17.20 -8.19 28.13
N GLY A 257 -16.09 -8.45 27.43
CA GLY A 257 -15.79 -7.85 26.14
C GLY A 257 -15.22 -6.43 26.19
N TYR A 258 -14.79 -5.97 27.37
CA TYR A 258 -14.12 -4.69 27.56
C TYR A 258 -12.61 -4.87 27.77
N VAL A 259 -11.85 -3.86 27.39
CA VAL A 259 -10.40 -3.79 27.60
C VAL A 259 -10.00 -2.48 28.26
N GLN A 260 -8.86 -2.47 28.94
CA GLN A 260 -8.13 -1.26 29.29
C GLN A 260 -6.97 -1.09 28.31
N LEU A 261 -6.71 0.15 27.89
CA LEU A 261 -5.51 0.50 27.12
C LEU A 261 -4.48 1.05 28.09
N ILE A 262 -3.38 0.33 28.28
CA ILE A 262 -2.34 0.67 29.27
C ILE A 262 -1.10 1.17 28.55
N ALA A 263 -0.71 2.41 28.80
CA ALA A 263 0.47 3.02 28.18
C ALA A 263 1.76 2.33 28.65
N ARG A 264 2.65 1.99 27.71
CA ARG A 264 3.86 1.21 27.98
C ARG A 264 4.83 1.92 28.91
N HIS A 265 4.97 3.23 28.80
CA HIS A 265 5.95 4.00 29.58
C HIS A 265 5.55 4.23 31.03
N SER A 266 4.25 4.38 31.31
CA SER A 266 3.74 4.77 32.64
C SER A 266 2.96 3.66 33.36
N ASN A 267 2.56 2.59 32.67
CA ASN A 267 1.61 1.59 33.14
C ASN A 267 0.24 2.18 33.55
N LYS A 268 -0.13 3.34 33.01
CA LYS A 268 -1.41 4.02 33.26
C LYS A 268 -2.43 3.75 32.17
N CYS A 269 -3.71 3.78 32.54
CA CYS A 269 -4.83 3.47 31.68
C CYS A 269 -5.33 4.71 30.95
N LEU A 270 -5.77 4.53 29.70
CA LEU A 270 -6.58 5.51 28.98
C LEU A 270 -7.94 5.68 29.66
N GLU A 271 -8.24 6.89 30.09
CA GLU A 271 -9.42 7.26 30.86
C GLU A 271 -10.17 8.42 30.21
N VAL A 272 -11.51 8.40 30.22
CA VAL A 272 -12.31 9.62 30.02
C VAL A 272 -12.35 10.41 31.33
N GLN A 273 -11.72 11.58 31.35
CA GLN A 273 -11.43 12.32 32.57
C GLN A 273 -12.70 12.59 33.39
N ASN A 274 -12.63 12.32 34.70
CA ASN A 274 -13.70 12.54 35.68
C ASN A 274 -15.03 11.85 35.31
N ALA A 275 -14.98 10.75 34.55
CA ALA A 275 -16.16 10.04 34.04
C ALA A 275 -17.14 10.96 33.27
N GLY A 276 -16.65 12.03 32.64
CA GLY A 276 -17.48 12.94 31.86
C GLY A 276 -18.31 12.19 30.82
N THR A 277 -19.55 12.61 30.59
CA THR A 277 -20.48 11.98 29.63
C THR A 277 -20.80 12.87 28.44
N GLY A 278 -20.38 14.14 28.47
CA GLY A 278 -20.53 15.09 27.36
C GLY A 278 -19.63 14.75 26.17
N ASP A 279 -20.03 15.20 24.99
CA ASP A 279 -19.16 15.23 23.81
C ASP A 279 -17.99 16.18 24.08
N GLY A 280 -16.79 15.80 23.65
CA GLY A 280 -15.58 16.58 23.91
C GLY A 280 -14.96 16.36 25.29
N ALA A 281 -15.51 15.46 26.13
CA ALA A 281 -14.85 15.10 27.38
C ALA A 281 -13.47 14.50 27.08
N GLN A 282 -12.43 15.10 27.68
CA GLN A 282 -11.04 14.80 27.38
C GLN A 282 -10.67 13.39 27.83
N THR A 283 -9.78 12.74 27.07
CA THR A 283 -9.11 11.53 27.52
C THR A 283 -7.74 11.84 28.11
N VAL A 284 -7.38 11.14 29.17
CA VAL A 284 -6.13 11.29 29.92
C VAL A 284 -5.54 9.91 30.19
N GLN A 285 -4.26 9.86 30.56
CA GLN A 285 -3.75 8.70 31.29
C GLN A 285 -4.06 8.87 32.78
N ARG A 286 -4.43 7.79 33.46
CA ARG A 286 -4.53 7.75 34.92
C ARG A 286 -4.19 6.37 35.46
N THR A 287 -3.76 6.29 36.72
CA THR A 287 -3.60 5.04 37.46
C THR A 287 -4.77 4.09 37.22
N CYS A 288 -4.46 2.87 36.77
CA CYS A 288 -5.46 1.87 36.41
C CYS A 288 -6.27 1.42 37.64
N GLY A 289 -7.59 1.31 37.48
CA GLY A 289 -8.53 0.77 38.44
C GLY A 289 -9.64 -0.02 37.76
N THR A 290 -10.77 -0.18 38.44
CA THR A 290 -11.94 -0.92 37.93
C THR A 290 -13.04 -0.02 37.36
N ALA A 291 -12.78 1.29 37.29
CA ALA A 291 -13.77 2.26 36.88
C ALA A 291 -14.15 2.09 35.40
N THR A 292 -15.45 2.20 35.09
CA THR A 292 -15.96 1.95 33.73
C THR A 292 -15.52 2.99 32.71
N HIS A 293 -15.15 4.21 33.13
CA HIS A 293 -14.61 5.25 32.25
C HIS A 293 -13.13 5.04 31.87
N GLN A 294 -12.49 3.96 32.37
CA GLN A 294 -11.19 3.45 31.91
C GLN A 294 -11.31 2.23 30.99
N GLN A 295 -12.53 1.78 30.70
CA GLN A 295 -12.79 0.53 29.99
C GLN A 295 -13.43 0.81 28.64
N TRP A 296 -12.96 0.11 27.61
CA TRP A 296 -13.29 0.35 26.23
C TRP A 296 -13.75 -0.94 25.55
N ARG A 297 -14.86 -0.89 24.81
CA ARG A 297 -15.26 -1.97 23.92
C ARG A 297 -14.65 -1.73 22.56
N ARG A 298 -13.87 -2.70 22.08
CA ARG A 298 -13.30 -2.68 20.73
C ARG A 298 -14.25 -3.36 19.75
N THR A 299 -14.75 -2.62 18.77
CA THR A 299 -15.66 -3.15 17.73
C THR A 299 -15.02 -3.00 16.36
N GLN A 300 -14.93 -4.07 15.58
CA GLN A 300 -14.41 -4.02 14.22
C GLN A 300 -15.44 -3.37 13.27
N VAL A 301 -14.98 -2.48 12.39
CA VAL A 301 -15.80 -1.70 11.43
C VAL A 301 -15.20 -1.68 10.03
#